data_AF-A0A3R7LGK6-F1
#
_entry.id   AF-A0A3R7LGK6-F1
#
_cell.length_a   1.000
_cell.length_b   1.000
_cell.length_c   1.000
_cell.angle_alpha   90.00
_cell.angle_beta   90.00
_cell.angle_gamma   90.00
#
_symmetry.space_group_name_H-M   'P 1'
#
loop_
_entity.id
_entity.type
_entity.pdbx_description
1 polymer ?
#
loop_
_entity_poly.entity_id
_entity_poly.type
_entity_poly.pdbx_seq_one_letter_code
_entity_poly.pdbx_strand_id
1 'polypeptide(L)'
;MELEDEGGGSTVSSHWKRRNAKDELMAGIPSAGYYTALTMAVFEDMGFYRAQWDMAEQMPWGSNSGCELLTEKCLTDGVTQYPEMFCGARRELMVCTSDRLALGICKITTYQDRLPPQFQYFTNPRRGGLLDDLMDYCPYIREYEDTRCFDGNVRFMRGCRIGPSSRCLKSDGLRDSAGLIGDVCAEVACDDDGDVLVRYLGNDTWHVCPEGSSITPTGPVFRGGEIVCPRRIEVCYIH
;
A
#
# COMPACT_ATOMS: atom_id res chain seq x y z
N MET A 1 7.43 12.27 -16.42
CA MET A 1 6.72 12.04 -15.16
C MET A 1 5.62 13.06 -15.04
N GLU A 2 4.38 12.64 -14.78
CA GLU A 2 3.24 13.55 -14.58
C GLU A 2 3.33 14.26 -13.22
N LEU A 3 2.99 15.55 -13.21
CA LEU A 3 2.79 16.33 -11.99
C LEU A 3 1.34 16.26 -11.58
N GLU A 4 1.08 16.47 -10.30
CA GLU A 4 -0.28 16.48 -9.76
C GLU A 4 -1.10 17.62 -10.37
N ASP A 5 -2.34 17.32 -10.73
CA ASP A 5 -3.34 18.22 -11.31
C ASP A 5 -4.63 18.30 -10.45
N GLU A 6 -4.71 17.53 -9.36
CA GLU A 6 -5.77 17.58 -8.35
C GLU A 6 -5.32 18.31 -7.05
N GLY A 7 -6.25 18.59 -6.12
CA GLY A 7 -5.94 19.09 -4.77
C GLY A 7 -5.75 20.61 -4.61
N GLY A 8 -5.77 21.39 -5.70
CA GLY A 8 -5.76 22.86 -5.67
C GLY A 8 -4.36 23.51 -5.66
N GLY A 9 -4.31 24.83 -5.42
CA GLY A 9 -3.13 25.65 -5.75
C GLY A 9 -1.82 25.33 -5.03
N SER A 10 -1.86 24.68 -3.86
CA SER A 10 -0.66 24.22 -3.14
C SER A 10 -0.20 22.81 -3.52
N THR A 11 -1.03 22.07 -4.25
CA THR A 11 -0.77 20.68 -4.62
C THR A 11 -0.39 20.58 -6.09
N VAL A 12 -1.19 21.22 -6.95
CA VAL A 12 -1.05 21.21 -8.40
C VAL A 12 0.32 21.71 -8.83
N SER A 13 0.95 20.99 -9.76
CA SER A 13 2.27 21.29 -10.36
C SER A 13 3.46 21.32 -9.38
N SER A 14 3.27 20.99 -8.09
CA SER A 14 4.33 21.00 -7.08
C SER A 14 4.64 19.61 -6.50
N HIS A 15 3.84 18.60 -6.88
CA HIS A 15 3.95 17.23 -6.40
C HIS A 15 3.90 16.25 -7.58
N TRP A 16 4.40 15.03 -7.38
CA TRP A 16 4.20 13.97 -8.35
C TRP A 16 2.74 13.54 -8.39
N LYS A 17 2.26 13.17 -9.59
CA LYS A 17 0.92 12.63 -9.76
C LYS A 17 0.74 11.41 -8.86
N ARG A 18 -0.11 11.52 -7.83
CA ARG A 18 -0.20 10.50 -6.77
C ARG A 18 -0.69 9.16 -7.31
N ARG A 19 -1.57 9.16 -8.32
CA ARG A 19 -1.97 7.94 -9.06
C ARG A 19 -0.77 7.08 -9.46
N ASN A 20 0.31 7.71 -9.93
CA ASN A 20 1.48 7.05 -10.51
C ASN A 20 2.58 6.82 -9.47
N ALA A 21 2.65 7.67 -8.44
CA ALA A 21 3.72 7.69 -7.45
C ALA A 21 3.20 7.89 -6.02
N LYS A 22 2.21 7.09 -5.60
CA LYS A 22 1.44 7.28 -4.34
C LYS A 22 2.33 7.38 -3.11
N ASP A 23 3.35 6.53 -3.07
CA ASP A 23 4.18 6.31 -1.90
C ASP A 23 5.49 7.14 -1.93
N GLU A 24 5.65 8.03 -2.91
CA GLU A 24 6.82 8.88 -3.11
C GLU A 24 6.86 10.06 -2.12
N LEU A 25 8.06 10.50 -1.73
CA LEU A 25 8.31 11.62 -0.82
C LEU A 25 7.55 12.91 -1.19
N MET A 26 7.47 13.22 -2.48
CA MET A 26 6.85 14.41 -3.05
C MET A 26 5.46 14.13 -3.63
N ALA A 27 4.77 13.09 -3.16
CA ALA A 27 3.35 12.89 -3.46
C ALA A 27 2.48 13.93 -2.73
N GLY A 28 1.36 14.33 -3.33
CA GLY A 28 0.49 15.40 -2.79
C GLY A 28 -0.21 15.08 -1.46
N ILE A 29 -0.21 13.81 -1.03
CA ILE A 29 -0.72 13.35 0.27
C ILE A 29 0.31 12.40 0.88
N PRO A 30 0.72 12.59 2.15
CA PRO A 30 1.68 11.70 2.80
C PRO A 30 1.26 10.23 2.80
N SER A 31 2.22 9.34 2.51
CA SER A 31 2.09 7.88 2.62
C SER A 31 3.41 7.30 3.16
N ALA A 32 4.05 6.34 2.49
CA ALA A 32 5.37 5.83 2.90
C ALA A 32 6.47 6.90 2.83
N GLY A 33 6.44 7.74 1.79
CA GLY A 33 7.38 8.86 1.63
C GLY A 33 8.76 8.45 1.11
N TYR A 34 8.82 7.47 0.21
CA TYR A 34 10.08 7.00 -0.37
C TYR A 34 10.81 8.13 -1.11
N TYR A 35 12.06 8.38 -0.76
CA TYR A 35 12.94 9.29 -1.49
C TYR A 35 13.52 8.58 -2.71
N THR A 36 12.72 8.56 -3.78
CA THR A 36 13.05 7.78 -4.98
C THR A 36 13.92 8.57 -5.96
N ALA A 37 14.40 7.84 -6.97
CA ALA A 37 15.06 8.44 -8.13
C ALA A 37 14.20 9.50 -8.86
N LEU A 38 12.86 9.50 -8.72
CA LEU A 38 11.99 10.53 -9.33
C LEU A 38 12.29 11.91 -8.73
N THR A 39 12.23 12.04 -7.40
CA THR A 39 12.54 13.30 -6.71
C THR A 39 14.02 13.66 -6.82
N MET A 40 14.92 12.68 -6.81
CA MET A 40 16.34 12.96 -7.02
C MET A 40 16.62 13.53 -8.41
N ALA A 41 15.96 13.00 -9.45
CA ALA A 41 16.09 13.49 -10.81
C ALA A 41 15.62 14.94 -10.97
N VAL A 42 14.47 15.30 -10.38
CA VAL A 42 14.00 16.69 -10.51
C VAL A 42 14.97 17.68 -9.85
N PHE A 43 15.59 17.30 -8.73
CA PHE A 43 16.58 18.15 -8.06
C PHE A 43 17.88 18.32 -8.87
N GLU A 44 18.31 17.28 -9.57
CA GLU A 44 19.48 17.36 -10.45
C GLU A 44 19.15 18.15 -11.73
N ASP A 45 17.97 17.97 -12.34
CA ASP A 45 17.52 18.70 -13.53
C ASP A 45 17.32 20.20 -13.28
N MET A 46 17.02 20.60 -12.03
CA MET A 46 17.01 22.01 -11.64
C MET A 46 18.40 22.66 -11.61
N GLY A 47 19.47 21.86 -11.62
CA GLY A 47 20.85 22.33 -11.60
C GLY A 47 21.36 22.83 -10.24
N PHE A 48 20.59 22.67 -9.17
CA PHE A 48 20.99 23.06 -7.81
C PHE A 48 21.76 21.95 -7.07
N TYR A 49 21.52 20.69 -7.43
CA TYR A 49 22.03 19.53 -6.72
C TYR A 49 22.61 18.49 -7.68
N ARG A 50 23.34 17.52 -7.12
CA ARG A 50 23.79 16.32 -7.82
C ARG A 50 23.32 15.10 -7.03
N ALA A 51 22.59 14.20 -7.66
CA ALA A 51 22.03 13.04 -6.96
C ALA A 51 23.09 11.96 -6.71
N GLN A 52 22.97 11.31 -5.55
CA GLN A 52 23.68 10.06 -5.22
C GLN A 52 22.75 8.88 -5.51
N TRP A 53 22.66 8.49 -6.77
CA TRP A 53 21.66 7.56 -7.30
C TRP A 53 21.64 6.17 -6.63
N ASP A 54 22.77 5.75 -6.06
CA ASP A 54 22.92 4.51 -5.30
C ASP A 54 22.14 4.50 -3.97
N MET A 55 21.79 5.69 -3.47
CA MET A 55 20.98 5.88 -2.27
C MET A 55 19.48 6.01 -2.55
N ALA A 56 19.05 5.92 -3.81
CA ALA A 56 17.65 6.07 -4.18
C ALA A 56 16.81 4.94 -3.58
N GLU A 57 15.79 5.30 -2.80
CA GLU A 57 14.85 4.31 -2.29
C GLU A 57 13.99 3.75 -3.43
N GLN A 58 13.63 2.48 -3.32
CA GLN A 58 12.77 1.83 -4.29
C GLN A 58 11.33 1.84 -3.78
N MET A 59 10.44 2.49 -4.53
CA MET A 59 9.02 2.50 -4.25
C MET A 59 8.34 1.30 -4.93
N PRO A 60 7.67 0.39 -4.18
CA PRO A 60 6.95 -0.73 -4.78
C PRO A 60 5.78 -0.31 -5.68
N TRP A 61 5.10 0.79 -5.33
CA TRP A 61 3.98 1.33 -6.10
C TRP A 61 4.40 1.69 -7.53
N GLY A 62 3.73 1.11 -8.54
CA GLY A 62 4.02 1.36 -9.95
C GLY A 62 5.32 0.76 -10.48
N SER A 63 6.13 0.11 -9.63
CA SER A 63 7.39 -0.53 -10.04
C SER A 63 7.12 -1.66 -11.03
N ASN A 64 7.85 -1.65 -12.14
CA ASN A 64 7.74 -2.64 -13.22
C ASN A 64 6.30 -2.86 -13.74
N SER A 65 5.45 -1.83 -13.69
CA SER A 65 4.04 -1.93 -14.08
C SER A 65 3.78 -1.70 -15.58
N GLY A 66 4.83 -1.44 -16.37
CA GLY A 66 4.69 -1.20 -17.82
C GLY A 66 4.17 0.19 -18.17
N CYS A 67 4.08 0.47 -19.47
CA CYS A 67 3.61 1.75 -19.99
C CYS A 67 2.11 1.94 -19.77
N GLU A 68 1.38 0.84 -19.73
CA GLU A 68 -0.08 0.76 -19.60
C GLU A 68 -0.55 1.37 -18.29
N LEU A 69 0.27 1.39 -17.24
CA LEU A 69 -0.06 2.10 -16.01
C LEU A 69 -0.32 3.59 -16.30
N LEU A 70 0.47 4.21 -17.18
CA LEU A 70 0.40 5.63 -17.50
C LEU A 70 -0.58 5.94 -18.63
N THR A 71 -0.73 5.03 -19.60
CA THR A 71 -1.55 5.27 -20.79
C THR A 71 -2.99 4.76 -20.67
N GLU A 72 -3.22 3.76 -19.83
CA GLU A 72 -4.54 3.12 -19.68
C GLU A 72 -5.22 3.52 -18.36
N LYS A 73 -6.52 3.24 -18.28
CA LYS A 73 -7.29 3.39 -17.04
C LYS A 73 -6.79 2.40 -15.98
N CYS A 74 -6.84 2.82 -14.71
CA CYS A 74 -6.48 1.95 -13.59
C CYS A 74 -7.42 0.74 -13.44
N LEU A 75 -8.69 0.88 -13.87
CA LEU A 75 -9.65 -0.21 -13.99
C LEU A 75 -10.54 -0.05 -15.22
N THR A 76 -11.02 -1.19 -15.71
CA THR A 76 -12.08 -1.29 -16.72
C THR A 76 -13.15 -2.24 -16.21
N ASP A 77 -14.41 -1.80 -16.22
CA ASP A 77 -15.57 -2.55 -15.72
C ASP A 77 -15.39 -3.10 -14.28
N GLY A 78 -14.66 -2.36 -13.44
CA GLY A 78 -14.37 -2.74 -12.06
C GLY A 78 -13.25 -3.78 -11.91
N VAL A 79 -12.51 -4.10 -12.99
CA VAL A 79 -11.38 -5.02 -12.98
C VAL A 79 -10.08 -4.23 -13.22
N THR A 80 -9.06 -4.46 -12.40
CA THR A 80 -7.74 -3.86 -12.55
C THR A 80 -6.73 -4.88 -13.07
N GLN A 81 -5.74 -4.42 -13.83
CA GLN A 81 -4.53 -5.18 -14.14
C GLN A 81 -3.49 -5.10 -13.03
N TYR A 82 -3.65 -4.18 -12.07
CA TYR A 82 -2.70 -3.89 -11.00
C TYR A 82 -3.33 -4.14 -9.61
N PRO A 83 -3.60 -5.40 -9.23
CA PRO A 83 -4.29 -5.74 -7.97
C PRO A 83 -3.52 -5.34 -6.71
N GLU A 84 -2.21 -5.07 -6.83
CA GLU A 84 -1.36 -4.55 -5.76
C GLU A 84 -1.50 -3.04 -5.55
N MET A 85 -2.04 -2.32 -6.54
CA MET A 85 -2.17 -0.86 -6.52
C MET A 85 -3.63 -0.45 -6.35
N PHE A 86 -4.51 -1.06 -7.15
CA PHE A 86 -5.92 -0.66 -7.24
C PHE A 86 -6.85 -1.80 -6.82
N CYS A 87 -8.09 -1.45 -6.50
CA CYS A 87 -9.08 -2.42 -6.03
C CYS A 87 -10.46 -2.17 -6.67
N GLY A 88 -11.08 -3.23 -7.17
CA GLY A 88 -12.39 -3.16 -7.83
C GLY A 88 -13.60 -3.37 -6.91
N ALA A 89 -13.38 -3.84 -5.69
CA ALA A 89 -14.47 -4.19 -4.79
C ALA A 89 -14.10 -3.99 -3.33
N ARG A 90 -15.09 -3.56 -2.55
CA ARG A 90 -15.00 -3.54 -1.09
C ARG A 90 -15.08 -4.97 -0.56
N ARG A 91 -14.13 -5.33 0.29
CA ARG A 91 -14.14 -6.58 1.06
C ARG A 91 -14.64 -6.31 2.48
N GLU A 92 -15.20 -7.34 3.11
CA GLU A 92 -15.63 -7.26 4.52
C GLU A 92 -14.42 -7.23 5.47
N LEU A 93 -13.42 -8.05 5.17
CA LEU A 93 -12.18 -8.12 5.93
C LEU A 93 -11.21 -7.02 5.49
N MET A 94 -10.50 -6.46 6.46
CA MET A 94 -9.45 -5.48 6.18
C MET A 94 -8.24 -6.18 5.57
N VAL A 95 -7.59 -5.48 4.66
CA VAL A 95 -6.42 -5.94 3.91
C VAL A 95 -5.32 -4.91 3.97
N CYS A 96 -4.09 -5.30 3.64
CA CYS A 96 -2.97 -4.37 3.68
C CYS A 96 -3.11 -3.22 2.68
N THR A 97 -2.76 -2.04 3.16
CA THR A 97 -2.37 -0.90 2.33
C THR A 97 -1.11 -1.24 1.52
N SER A 98 -0.93 -0.60 0.37
CA SER A 98 0.20 -0.87 -0.55
C SER A 98 1.58 -0.67 0.09
N ASP A 99 1.67 0.31 1.00
CA ASP A 99 2.88 0.67 1.74
C ASP A 99 3.14 -0.23 2.96
N ARG A 100 2.26 -1.22 3.20
CA ARG A 100 2.35 -2.14 4.34
C ARG A 100 2.35 -1.44 5.71
N LEU A 101 1.90 -0.18 5.82
CA LEU A 101 1.92 0.55 7.10
C LEU A 101 0.64 0.38 7.91
N ALA A 102 -0.45 -0.03 7.27
CA ALA A 102 -1.76 -0.16 7.93
C ALA A 102 -2.64 -1.24 7.31
N LEU A 103 -3.62 -1.68 8.09
CA LEU A 103 -4.81 -2.31 7.53
C LEU A 103 -5.71 -1.25 6.89
N GLY A 104 -6.47 -1.66 5.88
CA GLY A 104 -7.29 -0.76 5.11
C GLY A 104 -8.42 -1.47 4.40
N ILE A 105 -9.18 -0.68 3.64
CA ILE A 105 -10.31 -1.16 2.86
C ILE A 105 -10.33 -0.48 1.50
N CYS A 106 -10.85 -1.20 0.51
CA CYS A 106 -11.12 -0.61 -0.79
C CYS A 106 -12.24 0.44 -0.66
N LYS A 107 -11.89 1.71 -0.83
CA LYS A 107 -12.85 2.83 -0.77
C LYS A 107 -13.36 3.12 -2.18
N ILE A 108 -14.62 2.78 -2.42
CA ILE A 108 -15.36 3.13 -3.63
C ILE A 108 -16.54 3.98 -3.19
N THR A 109 -16.70 5.14 -3.80
CA THR A 109 -17.82 6.05 -3.58
C THR A 109 -18.76 6.06 -4.77
N THR A 110 -19.98 6.52 -4.54
CA THR A 110 -20.98 6.75 -5.59
C THR A 110 -21.33 8.23 -5.59
N TYR A 111 -21.02 8.90 -6.68
CA TYR A 111 -21.29 10.32 -6.89
C TYR A 111 -22.75 10.54 -7.30
N GLN A 112 -23.25 11.76 -7.11
CA GLN A 112 -24.58 12.15 -7.57
C GLN A 112 -24.62 12.22 -9.10
N ASP A 113 -23.61 12.87 -9.69
CA ASP A 113 -23.44 12.99 -11.12
C ASP A 113 -22.52 11.91 -11.69
N ARG A 114 -22.58 11.74 -13.02
CA ARG A 114 -21.65 10.87 -13.74
C ARG A 114 -20.24 11.46 -13.67
N LEU A 115 -19.27 10.60 -13.43
CA LEU A 115 -17.86 10.98 -13.54
C LEU A 115 -17.52 11.30 -15.00
N PRO A 116 -16.51 12.15 -15.26
CA PRO A 116 -15.96 12.35 -16.60
C PRO A 116 -15.59 11.00 -17.27
N PRO A 117 -15.76 10.82 -18.60
CA PRO A 117 -15.55 9.53 -19.26
C PRO A 117 -14.20 8.86 -19.00
N GLN A 118 -13.14 9.66 -18.84
CA GLN A 118 -11.79 9.18 -18.51
C GLN A 118 -11.69 8.57 -17.10
N PHE A 119 -12.55 8.99 -16.16
CA PHE A 119 -12.59 8.51 -14.78
C PHE A 119 -13.72 7.50 -14.52
N GLN A 120 -14.43 7.08 -15.57
CA GLN A 120 -15.42 6.00 -15.48
C GLN A 120 -14.71 4.64 -15.53
N TYR A 121 -14.57 4.02 -14.36
CA TYR A 121 -13.85 2.77 -14.13
C TYR A 121 -14.74 1.55 -13.92
N PHE A 122 -16.03 1.78 -13.70
CA PHE A 122 -17.03 0.77 -13.37
C PHE A 122 -18.18 0.82 -14.37
N THR A 123 -18.92 -0.28 -14.47
CA THR A 123 -20.15 -0.36 -15.28
C THR A 123 -21.17 0.72 -14.90
N ASN A 124 -21.22 1.11 -13.62
CA ASN A 124 -21.94 2.30 -13.18
C ASN A 124 -21.05 3.54 -13.30
N PRO A 125 -21.38 4.50 -14.20
CA PRO A 125 -20.54 5.67 -14.47
C PRO A 125 -20.47 6.69 -13.33
N ARG A 126 -21.19 6.46 -12.23
CA ARG A 126 -21.14 7.29 -11.02
C ARG A 126 -20.23 6.72 -9.94
N ARG A 127 -19.60 5.56 -10.15
CA ARG A 127 -18.72 4.91 -9.16
C ARG A 127 -17.26 5.20 -9.47
N GLY A 128 -16.49 5.46 -8.43
CA GLY A 128 -15.04 5.69 -8.49
C GLY A 128 -14.44 5.70 -7.08
N GLY A 129 -13.14 5.93 -7.00
CA GLY A 129 -12.44 6.35 -5.78
C GLY A 129 -12.84 7.76 -5.35
N LEU A 130 -12.33 8.20 -4.21
CA LEU A 130 -12.59 9.55 -3.69
C LEU A 130 -11.75 10.58 -4.45
N LEU A 131 -12.34 11.72 -4.82
CA LEU A 131 -11.63 12.83 -5.47
C LEU A 131 -10.46 13.34 -4.60
N ASP A 132 -10.72 13.53 -3.30
CA ASP A 132 -9.74 14.07 -2.35
C ASP A 132 -8.53 13.15 -2.12
N ASP A 133 -8.54 11.93 -2.68
CA ASP A 133 -7.38 11.06 -2.66
C ASP A 133 -6.36 11.39 -3.77
N LEU A 134 -6.61 12.30 -4.72
CA LEU A 134 -5.66 12.66 -5.81
C LEU A 134 -5.26 11.48 -6.70
N MET A 135 -6.15 10.49 -6.84
CA MET A 135 -5.86 9.25 -7.58
C MET A 135 -6.58 9.22 -8.93
N ASP A 136 -7.01 10.35 -9.50
CA ASP A 136 -7.89 10.37 -10.67
C ASP A 136 -9.15 9.51 -10.48
N TYR A 137 -9.72 9.51 -9.28
CA TYR A 137 -10.82 8.61 -8.89
C TYR A 137 -10.47 7.11 -8.98
N CYS A 138 -9.20 6.71 -9.07
CA CYS A 138 -8.81 5.30 -9.01
C CYS A 138 -9.00 4.76 -7.58
N PRO A 139 -9.84 3.74 -7.38
CA PRO A 139 -9.99 3.10 -6.08
C PRO A 139 -8.75 2.29 -5.71
N TYR A 140 -8.30 2.43 -4.47
CA TYR A 140 -7.18 1.72 -3.87
C TYR A 140 -7.53 1.31 -2.43
N ILE A 141 -6.68 0.49 -1.82
CA ILE A 141 -6.82 0.18 -0.39
C ILE A 141 -6.37 1.39 0.41
N ARG A 142 -7.34 2.13 0.94
CA ARG A 142 -7.09 3.26 1.84
C ARG A 142 -7.03 2.74 3.27
N GLU A 143 -6.06 3.25 4.03
CA GLU A 143 -5.95 3.04 5.47
C GLU A 143 -7.30 3.25 6.17
N TYR A 144 -7.62 2.37 7.13
CA TYR A 144 -8.76 2.55 8.02
C TYR A 144 -8.31 3.29 9.29
N GLU A 145 -9.21 4.07 9.88
CA GLU A 145 -8.90 4.87 11.05
C GLU A 145 -8.45 3.98 12.22
N ASP A 146 -7.40 4.39 12.93
CA ASP A 146 -6.77 3.67 14.03
C ASP A 146 -6.21 2.27 13.69
N THR A 147 -5.93 1.97 12.41
CA THR A 147 -5.41 0.65 12.00
C THR A 147 -3.97 0.65 11.46
N ARG A 148 -3.16 1.62 11.86
CA ARG A 148 -1.72 1.65 11.55
C ARG A 148 -0.99 0.58 12.36
N CYS A 149 -0.03 -0.09 11.74
CA CYS A 149 0.68 -1.19 12.40
C CYS A 149 1.64 -0.72 13.49
N PHE A 150 2.07 0.55 13.47
CA PHE A 150 3.05 1.05 14.44
C PHE A 150 2.43 1.52 15.77
N ASP A 151 1.23 2.11 15.75
CA ASP A 151 0.56 2.69 16.92
C ASP A 151 -0.97 2.50 16.94
N GLY A 152 -1.51 1.69 16.03
CA GLY A 152 -2.95 1.49 15.90
C GLY A 152 -3.60 0.83 17.12
N ASN A 153 -4.92 0.91 17.16
CA ASN A 153 -5.72 0.41 18.26
C ASN A 153 -6.01 -1.08 18.09
N VAL A 154 -5.36 -1.91 18.90
CA VAL A 154 -5.52 -3.39 18.92
C VAL A 154 -6.97 -3.86 19.04
N ARG A 155 -7.90 -3.03 19.57
CA ARG A 155 -9.33 -3.35 19.65
C ARG A 155 -9.99 -3.51 18.28
N PHE A 156 -9.49 -2.80 17.26
CA PHE A 156 -10.01 -2.87 15.89
C PHE A 156 -9.15 -3.77 14.99
N MET A 157 -8.01 -4.24 15.48
CA MET A 157 -6.99 -4.94 14.71
C MET A 157 -6.80 -6.38 15.23
N ARG A 158 -7.85 -7.19 15.12
CA ARG A 158 -7.82 -8.58 15.59
C ARG A 158 -6.67 -9.36 14.95
N GLY A 159 -5.97 -10.17 15.73
CA GLY A 159 -4.80 -10.94 15.26
C GLY A 159 -3.53 -10.12 15.04
N CYS A 160 -3.56 -8.79 15.24
CA CYS A 160 -2.41 -7.94 14.97
C CYS A 160 -1.48 -7.80 16.17
N ARG A 161 -0.18 -7.80 15.89
CA ARG A 161 0.87 -7.36 16.79
C ARG A 161 1.32 -5.96 16.37
N ILE A 162 1.09 -4.99 17.24
CA ILE A 162 1.36 -3.56 17.00
C ILE A 162 2.68 -3.19 17.64
N GLY A 163 3.49 -2.42 16.92
CA GLY A 163 4.81 -1.99 17.38
C GLY A 163 5.58 -1.22 16.31
N PRO A 164 6.65 -0.50 16.66
CA PRO A 164 7.35 0.42 15.74
C PRO A 164 7.91 -0.26 14.48
N SER A 165 8.29 -1.54 14.59
CA SER A 165 8.76 -2.35 13.46
C SER A 165 7.65 -3.17 12.79
N SER A 166 6.40 -3.02 13.22
CA SER A 166 5.29 -3.76 12.63
C SER A 166 4.93 -3.25 11.25
N ARG A 167 4.63 -4.20 10.37
CA ARG A 167 4.13 -3.97 9.02
C ARG A 167 2.92 -4.87 8.78
N CYS A 168 2.09 -4.46 7.85
CA CYS A 168 0.95 -5.24 7.42
C CYS A 168 1.39 -6.36 6.48
N LEU A 169 1.11 -7.60 6.88
CA LEU A 169 1.40 -8.79 6.11
C LEU A 169 0.11 -9.37 5.56
N LYS A 170 0.17 -9.77 4.29
CA LYS A 170 -0.95 -10.45 3.63
C LYS A 170 -1.18 -11.80 4.28
N SER A 171 -2.39 -12.29 4.15
CA SER A 171 -2.80 -13.58 4.70
C SER A 171 -3.53 -14.44 3.69
N ASP A 172 -3.48 -15.76 3.89
CA ASP A 172 -4.35 -16.70 3.21
C ASP A 172 -5.16 -17.51 4.23
N GLY A 173 -6.47 -17.29 4.24
CA GLY A 173 -7.42 -18.03 5.08
C GLY A 173 -7.19 -17.90 6.60
N LEU A 174 -6.41 -16.90 7.05
CA LEU A 174 -6.01 -16.71 8.44
C LEU A 174 -7.22 -16.46 9.33
N ARG A 175 -7.31 -17.23 10.42
CA ARG A 175 -8.47 -17.25 11.32
C ARG A 175 -8.10 -17.54 12.76
N ASP A 176 -8.91 -17.04 13.68
CA ASP A 176 -8.91 -17.43 15.09
C ASP A 176 -10.25 -18.11 15.47
N SER A 177 -10.56 -18.20 16.76
CA SER A 177 -11.82 -18.77 17.25
C SER A 177 -13.09 -18.00 16.87
N ALA A 178 -12.99 -16.71 16.54
CA ALA A 178 -14.09 -15.86 16.10
C ALA A 178 -14.30 -15.87 14.58
N GLY A 179 -13.35 -16.41 13.81
CA GLY A 179 -13.46 -16.56 12.35
C GLY A 179 -12.32 -15.91 11.58
N LEU A 180 -12.52 -15.70 10.28
CA LEU A 180 -11.53 -15.10 9.36
C LEU A 180 -11.15 -13.68 9.80
N ILE A 181 -9.86 -13.36 9.79
CA ILE A 181 -9.33 -12.07 10.27
C ILE A 181 -9.12 -11.08 9.13
N GLY A 182 -8.71 -11.58 7.95
CA GLY A 182 -8.10 -10.75 6.92
C GLY A 182 -6.60 -10.66 7.18
N ASP A 183 -5.98 -9.61 6.62
CA ASP A 183 -4.55 -9.37 6.81
C ASP A 183 -4.24 -8.92 8.23
N VAL A 184 -2.97 -9.00 8.62
CA VAL A 184 -2.54 -8.72 10.01
C VAL A 184 -1.26 -7.91 10.06
N CYS A 185 -1.13 -7.08 11.10
CA CYS A 185 0.17 -6.51 11.45
C CYS A 185 1.00 -7.51 12.24
N ALA A 186 2.28 -7.61 11.90
CA ALA A 186 3.28 -8.36 12.63
C ALA A 186 4.58 -7.56 12.66
N GLU A 187 5.41 -7.77 13.68
CA GLU A 187 6.73 -7.16 13.72
C GLU A 187 7.59 -7.75 12.60
N VAL A 188 8.28 -6.89 11.87
CA VAL A 188 9.19 -7.27 10.80
C VAL A 188 10.59 -6.78 11.15
N ALA A 189 11.58 -7.63 10.91
CA ALA A 189 12.99 -7.25 10.92
C ALA A 189 13.63 -7.72 9.61
N CYS A 190 14.67 -7.01 9.19
CA CYS A 190 15.40 -7.30 7.97
C CYS A 190 16.85 -7.46 8.37
N ASP A 191 17.43 -8.63 8.14
CA ASP A 191 18.85 -8.84 8.46
C ASP A 191 19.75 -8.41 7.30
N ASP A 192 21.05 -8.42 7.58
CA ASP A 192 22.11 -8.04 6.64
C ASP A 192 22.27 -9.07 5.50
N ASP A 193 21.84 -10.32 5.73
CA ASP A 193 21.91 -11.42 4.76
C ASP A 193 20.81 -11.34 3.69
N GLY A 194 19.84 -10.45 3.87
CA GLY A 194 18.78 -10.20 2.91
C GLY A 194 17.44 -10.84 3.29
N ASP A 195 17.35 -11.53 4.43
CA ASP A 195 16.13 -12.20 4.86
C ASP A 195 15.17 -11.24 5.57
N VAL A 196 13.88 -11.54 5.43
CA VAL A 196 12.79 -10.92 6.18
C VAL A 196 12.43 -11.85 7.33
N LEU A 197 12.48 -11.33 8.54
CA LEU A 197 12.08 -12.02 9.76
C LEU A 197 10.73 -11.49 10.24
N VAL A 198 9.83 -12.38 10.62
CA VAL A 198 8.48 -12.03 11.08
C VAL A 198 8.25 -12.56 12.49
N ARG A 199 7.68 -11.72 13.34
CA ARG A 199 7.18 -12.09 14.67
C ARG A 199 5.72 -11.66 14.82
N TYR A 200 4.83 -12.63 14.95
CA TYR A 200 3.37 -12.43 14.92
C TYR A 200 2.72 -12.57 16.30
N LEU A 201 1.44 -12.21 16.40
CA LEU A 201 0.71 -12.28 17.68
C LEU A 201 0.57 -13.73 18.18
N GLY A 202 0.90 -13.97 19.44
CA GLY A 202 0.80 -15.29 20.07
C GLY A 202 2.05 -16.17 19.96
N ASN A 203 3.10 -15.68 19.30
CA ASN A 203 4.41 -16.34 19.24
C ASN A 203 5.52 -15.28 19.23
N ASP A 204 6.33 -15.22 20.29
CA ASP A 204 7.39 -14.20 20.44
C ASP A 204 8.73 -14.59 19.77
N THR A 205 8.80 -15.69 19.03
CA THR A 205 10.00 -16.05 18.26
C THR A 205 9.99 -15.41 16.88
N TRP A 206 11.17 -15.07 16.37
CA TRP A 206 11.35 -14.63 14.99
C TRP A 206 11.34 -15.82 14.05
N HIS A 207 10.64 -15.70 12.93
CA HIS A 207 10.54 -16.73 11.89
C HIS A 207 11.07 -16.15 10.58
N VAL A 208 11.94 -16.88 9.90
CA VAL A 208 12.39 -16.52 8.55
C VAL A 208 11.20 -16.58 7.60
N CYS A 209 11.03 -15.56 6.78
CA CYS A 209 9.91 -15.38 5.88
C CYS A 209 10.41 -15.12 4.44
N PRO A 210 10.88 -16.16 3.73
CA PRO A 210 11.38 -16.00 2.36
C PRO A 210 10.29 -15.46 1.41
N GLU A 211 10.65 -14.57 0.49
CA GLU A 211 9.72 -14.02 -0.50
C GLU A 211 8.98 -15.12 -1.27
N GLY A 212 7.66 -14.95 -1.43
CA GLY A 212 6.80 -15.92 -2.14
C GLY A 212 6.43 -17.17 -1.33
N SER A 213 6.97 -17.33 -0.12
CA SER A 213 6.56 -18.38 0.82
C SER A 213 5.49 -17.88 1.81
N SER A 214 5.13 -18.74 2.76
CA SER A 214 4.18 -18.42 3.81
C SER A 214 4.60 -19.06 5.15
N ILE A 215 4.18 -18.42 6.24
CA ILE A 215 4.32 -18.93 7.60
C ILE A 215 2.96 -19.45 8.05
N THR A 216 2.89 -20.71 8.44
CA THR A 216 1.75 -21.25 9.19
C THR A 216 1.91 -20.87 10.67
N PRO A 217 1.07 -19.98 11.24
CA PRO A 217 1.28 -19.52 12.60
C PRO A 217 1.07 -20.64 13.61
N THR A 218 1.94 -20.69 14.61
CA THR A 218 1.84 -21.61 15.75
C THR A 218 1.47 -20.86 17.02
N GLY A 219 0.86 -21.55 17.98
CA GLY A 219 0.47 -20.95 19.27
C GLY A 219 -1.05 -20.85 19.47
N PRO A 220 -1.51 -20.11 20.50
CA PRO A 220 -2.90 -20.17 20.94
C PRO A 220 -3.86 -19.24 20.17
N VAL A 221 -3.33 -18.26 19.45
CA VAL A 221 -4.12 -17.17 18.83
C VAL A 221 -4.78 -17.65 17.55
N PHE A 222 -3.99 -18.10 16.59
CA PHE A 222 -4.47 -18.52 15.28
C PHE A 222 -4.88 -19.99 15.29
N ARG A 223 -5.98 -20.30 14.59
CA ARG A 223 -6.57 -21.64 14.47
C ARG A 223 -6.37 -22.25 13.08
N GLY A 224 -5.85 -21.49 12.13
CA GLY A 224 -5.52 -21.95 10.78
C GLY A 224 -5.26 -20.79 9.82
N GLY A 225 -4.87 -21.15 8.60
CA GLY A 225 -4.42 -20.22 7.56
C GLY A 225 -2.95 -19.82 7.73
N GLU A 226 -2.51 -18.90 6.88
CA GLU A 226 -1.11 -18.58 6.70
C GLU A 226 -0.88 -17.07 6.60
N ILE A 227 0.31 -16.63 7.02
CA ILE A 227 0.82 -15.28 6.79
C ILE A 227 1.74 -15.36 5.57
N VAL A 228 1.45 -14.58 4.54
CA VAL A 228 2.20 -14.55 3.28
C VAL A 228 3.43 -13.66 3.44
N CYS A 229 4.59 -14.19 3.08
CA CYS A 229 5.86 -13.47 3.18
C CYS A 229 5.93 -12.34 2.13
N PRO A 230 6.17 -11.09 2.56
CA PRO A 230 6.23 -9.95 1.66
C PRO A 230 7.53 -9.98 0.87
N ARG A 231 7.57 -9.19 -0.21
CA ARG A 231 8.85 -8.89 -0.87
C ARG A 231 9.67 -7.99 0.04
N ARG A 232 10.99 -8.17 0.07
CA ARG A 232 11.88 -7.38 0.95
C ARG A 232 11.68 -5.88 0.77
N ILE A 233 11.58 -5.42 -0.48
CA ILE A 233 11.36 -4.02 -0.87
C ILE A 233 10.09 -3.39 -0.26
N GLU A 234 9.10 -4.19 0.13
CA GLU A 234 7.82 -3.68 0.66
C GLU A 234 7.85 -3.42 2.16
N VAL A 235 8.84 -3.94 2.88
CA VAL A 235 8.88 -3.91 4.35
C VAL A 235 10.23 -3.51 4.94
N CYS A 236 11.30 -3.56 4.14
CA CYS A 236 12.66 -3.21 4.55
C CYS A 236 13.07 -1.89 3.88
N TYR A 237 13.02 -0.81 4.65
CA TYR A 237 13.46 0.51 4.20
C TYR A 237 14.93 0.71 4.60
N ILE A 238 15.71 1.32 3.71
CA ILE A 238 17.10 1.67 3.98
C ILE A 238 17.07 3.05 4.66
N HIS A 239 17.28 3.10 5.97
CA HIS A 239 17.45 4.35 6.72
C HIS A 239 18.75 4.30 7.53
#